data_AF-A0A373CK91-F1
#
_entry.id   AF-A0A373CK91-F1
#
_cell.length_a   1.000
_cell.length_b   1.000
_cell.length_c   1.000
_cell.angle_alpha   90.00
_cell.angle_beta   90.00
_cell.angle_gamma   90.00
#
_symmetry.space_group_name_H-M   'P 1'
#
loop_
_entity.id
_entity.type
_entity.pdbx_description
1 polymer ?
#
loop_
_entity_poly.entity_id
_entity_poly.type
_entity_poly.pdbx_seq_one_letter_code
_entity_poly.pdbx_strand_id
1 'polypeptide(L)'
;MKIPDMNEKNTRAFLDKVRERASSYTPEWRMDLENPDGGTALALLFAGMYEDTLKKYAKLPRKSMLDFFNCVGTALAPARPAGGYAVFGLVNQEADGTEIRRGTGLLARPEEDQEEIIFETRNDVYVTPSRICDMVQVIPEKDGIYRIHREEDQKVPGNFPLFEEYGENVQEHTLYLAHNHVFYVKRSGSIRLTFRKSRNREPDAAVLRALADPESASVEYSAGERFEPFAKVEAEPETGELILHKGENQPATEKCELDGTYAFWIRIRCRNVSLLSELEFADIRVTSQTERSVPDVTFAGGIEQRGEYLPFGEQMGLYEEVYFSSEQALSQKNAQITLSFRMNFLRIPSETYGQDRKRDWKLIMKRTDFIPDPEYDIGIDEVIWEYYNGNDWRKLPESDRYSKVFRAASDQLERKTEITFNCPGDLTPVLVGGSRRKVYTGKNFKNE
;
A
#
# COMPACT_ATOMS: atom_id res chain seq x y z
N MET A 1 -1.74 38.97 53.30
CA MET A 1 -1.06 39.50 54.50
C MET A 1 -2.04 39.42 55.66
N LYS A 2 -1.72 38.71 56.75
CA LYS A 2 -2.64 38.55 57.88
C LYS A 2 -2.57 39.85 58.71
N ILE A 3 -3.70 40.51 58.95
CA ILE A 3 -3.74 41.72 59.78
C ILE A 3 -3.35 41.31 61.21
N PRO A 4 -2.39 41.99 61.86
CA PRO A 4 -2.03 41.69 63.24
C PRO A 4 -3.27 41.83 64.13
N ASP A 5 -3.58 40.77 64.89
CA ASP A 5 -4.62 40.86 65.90
C ASP A 5 -4.05 41.62 67.11
N MET A 6 -4.55 42.84 67.32
CA MET A 6 -4.13 43.68 68.43
C MET A 6 -4.89 43.36 69.72
N ASN A 7 -5.78 42.35 69.71
CA ASN A 7 -6.83 42.21 70.70
C ASN A 7 -6.78 40.87 71.46
N GLU A 8 -5.94 40.81 72.50
CA GLU A 8 -5.94 39.69 73.45
C GLU A 8 -6.74 39.95 74.75
N LYS A 9 -7.39 41.13 74.91
CA LYS A 9 -7.91 41.54 76.23
C LYS A 9 -9.42 41.78 76.21
N ASN A 10 -10.12 40.82 76.82
CA ASN A 10 -11.55 40.86 77.13
C ASN A 10 -11.81 41.66 78.43
N THR A 11 -13.02 42.18 78.60
CA THR A 11 -13.53 42.90 79.79
C THR A 11 -13.21 42.19 81.11
N ARG A 12 -13.22 40.86 81.14
CA ARG A 12 -12.80 40.08 82.31
C ARG A 12 -11.32 40.31 82.68
N ALA A 13 -10.42 40.28 81.71
CA ALA A 13 -9.00 40.52 81.94
C ALA A 13 -8.70 41.96 82.42
N PHE A 14 -9.56 42.93 82.06
CA PHE A 14 -9.50 44.28 82.61
C PHE A 14 -9.95 44.30 84.07
N LEU A 15 -11.10 43.71 84.39
CA LEU A 15 -11.63 43.66 85.76
C LEU A 15 -10.70 42.89 86.71
N ASP A 16 -10.05 41.83 86.24
CA ASP A 16 -9.06 41.08 87.02
C ASP A 16 -7.84 41.95 87.37
N LYS A 17 -7.38 42.79 86.43
CA LYS A 17 -6.32 43.78 86.70
C LYS A 17 -6.76 44.88 87.66
N VAL A 18 -8.02 45.30 87.58
CA VAL A 18 -8.59 46.27 88.52
C VAL A 18 -8.60 45.65 89.92
N ARG A 19 -9.05 44.39 90.05
CA ARG A 19 -9.05 43.65 91.33
C ARG A 19 -7.64 43.49 91.90
N GLU A 20 -6.68 43.08 91.08
CA GLU A 20 -5.25 42.95 91.46
C GLU A 20 -4.70 44.27 92.02
N ARG A 21 -4.96 45.39 91.33
CA ARG A 21 -4.47 46.72 91.75
C ARG A 21 -5.23 47.28 92.95
N ALA A 22 -6.53 47.03 93.06
CA ALA A 22 -7.34 47.46 94.18
C ALA A 22 -6.75 46.96 95.51
N SER A 23 -6.22 45.74 95.55
CA SER A 23 -5.57 45.19 96.75
C SER A 23 -4.36 45.99 97.23
N SER A 24 -3.69 46.74 96.34
CA SER A 24 -2.51 47.56 96.69
C SER A 24 -2.86 49.03 96.97
N TYR A 25 -3.82 49.60 96.24
CA TYR A 25 -4.14 51.03 96.31
C TYR A 25 -5.34 51.36 97.20
N THR A 26 -6.26 50.42 97.39
CA THR A 26 -7.51 50.58 98.13
C THR A 26 -7.86 49.28 98.87
N PRO A 27 -7.05 48.84 99.85
CA PRO A 27 -7.22 47.56 100.55
C PRO A 27 -8.56 47.44 101.30
N GLU A 28 -9.19 48.57 101.64
CA GLU A 28 -10.53 48.66 102.23
C GLU A 28 -11.66 48.33 101.25
N TRP A 29 -11.42 48.45 99.95
CA TRP A 29 -12.43 48.21 98.92
C TRP A 29 -12.45 46.74 98.50
N ARG A 30 -13.63 46.11 98.64
CA ARG A 30 -13.87 44.73 98.20
C ARG A 30 -14.72 44.73 96.95
N MET A 31 -14.09 44.49 95.81
CA MET A 31 -14.76 44.43 94.52
C MET A 31 -15.64 43.16 94.42
N ASP A 32 -16.95 43.34 94.49
CA ASP A 32 -17.97 42.28 94.39
C ASP A 32 -18.81 42.46 93.12
N LEU A 33 -18.78 41.46 92.23
CA LEU A 33 -19.48 41.48 90.95
C LEU A 33 -20.95 41.06 91.07
N GLU A 34 -21.32 40.33 92.13
CA GLU A 34 -22.70 39.84 92.34
C GLU A 34 -23.55 40.89 93.07
N ASN A 35 -22.95 41.65 93.99
CA ASN A 35 -23.59 42.77 94.67
C ASN A 35 -22.73 44.05 94.58
N PRO A 36 -22.74 44.74 93.42
CA PRO A 36 -21.80 45.81 93.13
C PRO A 36 -22.05 47.05 93.98
N ASP A 37 -21.03 47.48 94.73
CA ASP A 37 -20.98 48.79 95.35
C ASP A 37 -20.72 49.90 94.30
N GLY A 38 -20.78 51.18 94.72
CA GLY A 38 -20.57 52.30 93.81
C GLY A 38 -19.22 52.27 93.08
N GLY A 39 -18.17 51.77 93.74
CA GLY A 39 -16.86 51.56 93.12
C GLY A 39 -16.87 50.46 92.06
N THR A 40 -17.54 49.35 92.32
CA THR A 40 -17.62 48.22 91.40
C THR A 40 -18.50 48.52 90.19
N ALA A 41 -19.60 49.26 90.38
CA ALA A 41 -20.42 49.77 89.29
C ALA A 41 -19.61 50.69 88.34
N LEU A 42 -18.78 51.58 88.88
CA LEU A 42 -17.92 52.44 88.08
C LEU A 42 -16.83 51.65 87.33
N ALA A 43 -16.24 50.63 87.96
CA ALA A 43 -15.29 49.73 87.32
C ALA A 43 -15.92 48.94 86.15
N LEU A 44 -17.16 48.46 86.31
CA LEU A 44 -17.90 47.75 85.25
C LEU A 44 -18.23 48.67 84.07
N LEU A 45 -18.72 49.89 84.34
CA LEU A 45 -18.99 50.89 83.30
C LEU A 45 -17.71 51.25 82.54
N PHE A 46 -16.62 51.51 83.27
CA PHE A 46 -15.33 51.80 82.64
C PHE A 46 -14.81 50.63 81.82
N ALA A 47 -14.97 49.39 82.29
CA ALA A 47 -14.56 48.21 81.55
C ALA A 47 -15.29 48.11 80.19
N GLY A 48 -16.61 48.39 80.16
CA GLY A 48 -17.38 48.45 78.91
C GLY A 48 -16.89 49.56 77.97
N MET A 49 -16.67 50.77 78.48
CA MET A 49 -16.13 51.90 77.69
C MET A 49 -14.72 51.59 77.16
N TYR A 50 -13.89 50.92 77.96
CA TYR A 50 -12.54 50.51 77.60
C TYR A 50 -12.55 49.43 76.52
N GLU A 51 -13.47 48.45 76.61
CA GLU A 51 -13.65 47.42 75.58
C GLU A 51 -14.03 48.03 74.22
N ASP A 52 -14.95 49.00 74.20
CA ASP A 52 -15.34 49.69 72.97
C ASP A 52 -14.20 50.52 72.36
N THR A 53 -13.36 51.10 73.21
CA THR A 53 -12.15 51.82 72.79
C THR A 53 -11.14 50.86 72.18
N LEU A 54 -10.90 49.70 72.80
CA LEU A 54 -10.03 48.65 72.26
C LEU A 54 -10.54 48.10 70.93
N LYS A 55 -11.85 47.87 70.78
CA LYS A 55 -12.46 47.45 69.50
C LYS A 55 -12.20 48.45 68.37
N LYS A 56 -12.23 49.75 68.66
CA LYS A 56 -11.87 50.80 67.68
C LYS A 56 -10.37 50.80 67.39
N TYR A 57 -9.54 50.67 68.41
CA TYR A 57 -8.08 50.61 68.27
C TYR A 57 -7.63 49.40 67.45
N ALA A 58 -8.25 48.23 67.64
CA ALA A 58 -7.98 47.02 66.87
C ALA A 58 -8.28 47.16 65.36
N LYS A 59 -9.08 48.15 64.95
CA LYS A 59 -9.34 48.45 63.54
C LYS A 59 -8.26 49.34 62.89
N LEU A 60 -7.37 49.96 63.68
CA LEU A 60 -6.34 50.86 63.17
C LEU A 60 -5.39 50.21 62.16
N PRO A 61 -4.85 48.99 62.39
CA PRO A 61 -3.97 48.36 61.39
C PRO A 61 -4.65 48.18 60.03
N ARG A 62 -5.94 47.80 60.03
CA ARG A 62 -6.74 47.68 58.80
C ARG A 62 -6.92 49.02 58.11
N LYS A 63 -7.20 50.09 58.87
CA LYS A 63 -7.35 51.45 58.33
C LYS A 63 -6.03 51.95 57.74
N SER A 64 -4.92 51.86 58.49
CA SER A 64 -3.59 52.27 58.01
C SER A 64 -3.16 51.51 56.75
N MET A 65 -3.52 50.23 56.65
CA MET A 65 -3.25 49.43 55.44
C MET A 65 -4.03 49.94 54.23
N LEU A 66 -5.31 50.28 54.39
CA LEU A 66 -6.13 50.87 53.32
C LEU A 66 -5.60 52.25 52.93
N ASP A 67 -5.25 53.10 53.91
CA ASP A 67 -4.67 54.42 53.67
C ASP A 67 -3.33 54.32 52.93
N PHE A 68 -2.49 53.32 53.26
CA PHE A 68 -1.27 53.03 52.51
C PHE A 68 -1.56 52.68 51.05
N PHE A 69 -2.50 51.78 50.79
CA PHE A 69 -2.89 51.42 49.42
C PHE A 69 -3.42 52.61 48.62
N ASN A 70 -4.19 53.49 49.26
CA ASN A 70 -4.67 54.73 48.66
C ASN A 70 -3.49 55.70 48.35
N CYS A 71 -2.52 55.85 49.27
CA CYS A 71 -1.34 56.71 49.06
C CYS A 71 -0.42 56.23 47.94
N VAL A 72 -0.28 54.92 47.77
CA VAL A 72 0.53 54.31 46.69
C VAL A 72 -0.21 54.39 45.33
N GLY A 73 -1.46 54.88 45.31
CA GLY A 73 -2.25 54.99 44.09
C GLY A 73 -2.75 53.64 43.56
N THR A 74 -2.81 52.62 44.42
CA THR A 74 -3.33 51.31 44.03
C THR A 74 -4.85 51.32 44.07
N ALA A 75 -5.47 50.79 43.01
CA ALA A 75 -6.91 50.58 42.93
C ALA A 75 -7.21 49.08 42.81
N LEU A 76 -8.41 48.67 43.21
CA LEU A 76 -8.91 47.33 42.90
C LEU A 76 -8.99 47.17 41.38
N ALA A 77 -8.47 46.06 40.87
CA ALA A 77 -8.59 45.74 39.46
C ALA A 77 -10.09 45.64 39.08
N PRO A 78 -10.53 46.23 37.95
CA PRO A 78 -11.90 46.10 37.51
C PRO A 78 -12.21 44.63 37.19
N ALA A 79 -13.50 44.30 37.24
CA ALA A 79 -13.98 43.00 36.75
C ALA A 79 -13.55 42.83 35.29
N ARG A 80 -12.98 41.67 34.96
CA ARG A 80 -12.61 41.32 33.58
C ARG A 80 -13.75 40.52 32.95
N PRO A 81 -14.21 40.88 31.74
CA PRO A 81 -15.26 40.13 31.07
C PRO A 81 -14.78 38.71 30.78
N ALA A 82 -15.67 37.74 30.93
CA ALA A 82 -15.42 36.37 30.47
C ALA A 82 -15.37 36.35 28.94
N GLY A 83 -14.52 35.48 28.39
CA GLY A 83 -14.37 35.30 26.95
C GLY A 83 -14.22 33.83 26.58
N GLY A 84 -14.72 33.44 25.42
CA GLY A 84 -14.67 32.09 24.89
C GLY A 84 -14.92 32.06 23.39
N TYR A 85 -15.02 30.86 22.83
CA TYR A 85 -15.31 30.64 21.41
C TYR A 85 -16.72 30.07 21.25
N ALA A 86 -17.42 30.54 20.22
CA ALA A 86 -18.70 29.99 19.77
C ALA A 86 -18.55 29.55 18.32
N VAL A 87 -19.12 28.39 17.98
CA VAL A 87 -19.12 27.85 16.62
C VAL A 87 -20.52 28.04 16.04
N PHE A 88 -20.59 28.67 14.88
CA PHE A 88 -21.83 28.87 14.14
C PHE A 88 -21.92 27.86 13.00
N GLY A 89 -23.06 27.18 12.89
CA GLY A 89 -23.40 26.33 11.76
C GLY A 89 -24.58 26.92 10.99
N LEU A 90 -24.64 26.65 9.69
CA LEU A 90 -25.82 26.89 8.88
C LEU A 90 -26.84 25.76 9.08
N VAL A 91 -28.10 26.02 8.71
CA VAL A 91 -29.19 25.03 8.83
C VAL A 91 -28.92 23.80 7.96
N ASN A 92 -28.30 23.99 6.79
CA ASN A 92 -27.85 22.92 5.90
C ASN A 92 -26.68 23.40 5.02
N GLN A 93 -26.10 22.50 4.23
CA GLN A 93 -24.98 22.80 3.33
C GLN A 93 -25.38 23.50 2.03
N GLU A 94 -26.68 23.56 1.73
CA GLU A 94 -27.22 24.24 0.54
C GLU A 94 -27.47 25.74 0.79
N ALA A 95 -27.46 26.16 2.05
CA ALA A 95 -27.66 27.54 2.43
C ALA A 95 -26.44 28.39 2.04
N ASP A 96 -26.72 29.56 1.49
CA ASP A 96 -25.70 30.58 1.25
C ASP A 96 -25.05 31.03 2.57
N GLY A 97 -23.79 31.44 2.49
CA GLY A 97 -23.07 31.98 3.63
C GLY A 97 -23.73 33.25 4.17
N THR A 98 -23.68 33.43 5.49
CA THR A 98 -24.32 34.56 6.18
C THR A 98 -23.34 35.31 7.07
N GLU A 99 -23.51 36.63 7.15
CA GLU A 99 -22.69 37.51 7.99
C GLU A 99 -23.30 37.66 9.39
N ILE A 100 -22.49 37.43 10.41
CA ILE A 100 -22.80 37.74 11.80
C ILE A 100 -22.00 38.97 12.20
N ARG A 101 -22.70 40.06 12.50
CA ARG A 101 -22.05 41.31 12.90
C ARG A 101 -21.48 41.20 14.31
N ARG A 102 -20.44 41.98 14.58
CA ARG A 102 -19.93 42.29 15.91
C ARG A 102 -21.07 42.82 16.80
N GLY A 103 -21.08 42.41 18.06
CA GLY A 103 -22.12 42.79 19.03
C GLY A 103 -23.38 41.94 18.94
N THR A 104 -23.37 40.86 18.15
CA THR A 104 -24.50 39.91 18.11
C THR A 104 -24.60 39.21 19.45
N GLY A 105 -25.78 39.29 20.10
CA GLY A 105 -26.02 38.70 21.41
C GLY A 105 -26.19 37.18 21.36
N LEU A 106 -25.50 36.47 22.26
CA LEU A 106 -25.55 35.03 22.48
C LEU A 106 -26.00 34.77 23.91
N LEU A 107 -27.03 33.95 24.10
CA LEU A 107 -27.53 33.58 25.42
C LEU A 107 -26.78 32.33 25.90
N ALA A 108 -26.05 32.45 27.01
CA ALA A 108 -25.51 31.30 27.71
C ALA A 108 -26.54 30.80 28.72
N ARG A 109 -26.98 29.54 28.57
CA ARG A 109 -27.87 28.91 29.55
C ARG A 109 -27.05 28.54 30.80
N PRO A 110 -27.36 29.10 31.98
CA PRO A 110 -26.66 28.72 33.21
C PRO A 110 -27.03 27.30 33.66
N GLU A 111 -26.12 26.65 34.39
CA GLU A 111 -26.48 25.53 35.27
C GLU A 111 -27.25 26.09 36.49
N GLU A 112 -28.23 25.32 36.99
CA GLU A 112 -29.34 25.72 37.87
C GLU A 112 -29.12 26.95 38.80
N ASP A 113 -30.16 27.80 38.88
CA ASP A 113 -30.33 28.95 39.81
C ASP A 113 -29.49 30.23 39.55
N GLN A 114 -28.96 30.44 38.34
CA GLN A 114 -28.33 31.73 37.96
C GLN A 114 -29.12 32.51 36.91
N GLU A 115 -28.92 33.84 36.91
CA GLU A 115 -29.46 34.74 35.87
C GLU A 115 -28.83 34.44 34.50
N GLU A 116 -29.60 34.64 33.42
CA GLU A 116 -29.11 34.46 32.06
C GLU A 116 -27.99 35.45 31.75
N ILE A 117 -26.84 34.93 31.30
CA ILE A 117 -25.68 35.75 30.93
C ILE A 117 -25.67 35.94 29.41
N ILE A 118 -25.68 37.20 28.98
CA ILE A 118 -25.58 37.57 27.57
C ILE A 118 -24.10 37.77 27.22
N PHE A 119 -23.63 37.00 26.24
CA PHE A 119 -22.35 37.22 25.57
C PHE A 119 -22.55 37.96 24.26
N GLU A 120 -21.51 38.60 23.74
CA GLU A 120 -21.55 39.26 22.43
C GLU A 120 -20.38 38.83 21.55
N THR A 121 -20.60 38.80 20.23
CA THR A 121 -19.53 38.56 19.27
C THR A 121 -18.53 39.72 19.28
N ARG A 122 -17.24 39.41 19.44
CA ARG A 122 -16.18 40.43 19.47
C ARG A 122 -15.88 41.03 18.10
N ASN A 123 -16.00 40.24 17.04
CA ASN A 123 -15.69 40.61 15.66
C ASN A 123 -16.85 40.19 14.73
N ASP A 124 -16.90 40.77 13.54
CA ASP A 124 -17.73 40.27 12.44
C ASP A 124 -17.22 38.90 12.00
N VAL A 125 -18.13 37.97 11.66
CA VAL A 125 -17.80 36.61 11.20
C VAL A 125 -18.71 36.27 10.03
N TYR A 126 -18.12 35.80 8.92
CA TYR A 126 -18.88 35.25 7.80
C TYR A 126 -18.94 33.72 7.91
N VAL A 127 -20.14 33.19 8.12
CA VAL A 127 -20.38 31.75 8.30
C VAL A 127 -20.62 31.12 6.94
N THR A 128 -19.87 30.07 6.63
CA THR A 128 -19.97 29.33 5.36
C THR A 128 -20.39 27.89 5.63
N PRO A 129 -20.92 27.16 4.63
CA PRO A 129 -21.21 25.73 4.77
C PRO A 129 -19.94 24.85 4.84
N SER A 130 -18.74 25.45 4.76
CA SER A 130 -17.47 24.73 4.79
C SER A 130 -17.28 24.01 6.12
N ARG A 131 -16.92 22.72 6.04
CA ARG A 131 -16.57 21.88 7.19
C ARG A 131 -15.19 21.27 6.99
N ILE A 132 -14.56 20.89 8.09
CA ILE A 132 -13.34 20.10 8.04
C ILE A 132 -13.74 18.68 7.64
N CYS A 133 -13.33 18.24 6.45
CA CYS A 133 -13.59 16.88 5.96
C CYS A 133 -12.49 15.91 6.40
N ASP A 134 -11.23 16.30 6.24
CA ASP A 134 -10.10 15.45 6.57
C ASP A 134 -9.03 16.25 7.31
N MET A 135 -8.40 15.60 8.30
CA MET A 135 -7.24 16.14 8.99
C MET A 135 -6.13 15.09 8.97
N VAL A 136 -4.98 15.49 8.43
CA VAL A 136 -3.77 14.66 8.37
C VAL A 136 -2.60 15.42 8.97
N GLN A 137 -1.72 14.69 9.65
CA GLN A 137 -0.49 15.21 10.21
C GLN A 137 0.69 14.46 9.62
N VAL A 138 1.69 15.17 9.12
CA VAL A 138 2.93 14.58 8.62
C VAL A 138 4.02 14.80 9.66
N ILE A 139 4.71 13.72 10.05
CA ILE A 139 5.85 13.76 10.96
C ILE A 139 7.06 13.17 10.22
N PRO A 140 7.86 14.02 9.53
CA PRO A 140 8.98 13.56 8.71
C PRO A 140 10.02 12.75 9.50
N GLU A 141 10.29 13.11 10.75
CA GLU A 141 11.27 12.44 11.62
C GLU A 141 10.91 10.98 11.91
N LYS A 142 9.63 10.63 11.72
CA LYS A 142 9.09 9.28 11.92
C LYS A 142 8.68 8.62 10.61
N ASP A 143 8.91 9.28 9.47
CA ASP A 143 8.45 8.83 8.16
C ASP A 143 6.96 8.41 8.19
N GLY A 144 6.12 9.27 8.77
CA GLY A 144 4.72 8.95 9.05
C GLY A 144 3.75 10.02 8.58
N ILE A 145 2.66 9.58 7.96
CA ILE A 145 1.48 10.38 7.66
C ILE A 145 0.34 9.83 8.51
N TYR A 146 -0.05 10.59 9.52
CA TYR A 146 -1.04 10.18 10.49
C TYR A 146 -2.40 10.78 10.16
N ARG A 147 -3.39 9.91 10.01
CA ARG A 147 -4.79 10.29 9.78
C ARG A 147 -5.46 10.59 11.11
N ILE A 148 -5.87 11.84 11.29
CA ILE A 148 -6.47 12.37 12.55
C ILE A 148 -7.99 12.32 12.50
N HIS A 149 -8.57 12.71 11.36
CA HIS A 149 -10.03 12.76 11.18
C HIS A 149 -10.38 12.51 9.71
N ARG A 150 -11.45 11.75 9.48
CA ARG A 150 -12.24 11.77 8.25
C ARG A 150 -13.70 12.08 8.55
N GLU A 151 -14.37 12.64 7.56
CA GLU A 151 -15.79 12.94 7.59
C GLU A 151 -16.65 11.71 7.95
N GLU A 152 -16.24 10.53 7.50
CA GLU A 152 -16.89 9.24 7.74
C GLU A 152 -16.88 8.83 9.23
N ASP A 153 -15.94 9.34 10.03
CA ASP A 153 -15.79 8.97 11.44
C ASP A 153 -16.96 9.48 12.30
N GLN A 154 -17.75 10.44 11.78
CA GLN A 154 -18.92 11.09 12.43
C GLN A 154 -18.67 11.62 13.85
N LYS A 155 -17.40 11.71 14.26
CA LYS A 155 -16.96 12.20 15.56
C LYS A 155 -16.05 13.40 15.35
N VAL A 156 -16.35 14.47 16.09
CA VAL A 156 -15.43 15.61 16.19
C VAL A 156 -14.15 15.09 16.86
N PRO A 157 -12.97 15.28 16.27
CA PRO A 157 -11.74 14.90 16.92
C PRO A 157 -11.68 15.66 18.26
N GLY A 158 -11.50 14.91 19.35
CA GLY A 158 -11.35 15.49 20.69
C GLY A 158 -10.01 16.23 20.80
N ASN A 159 -9.50 16.37 22.02
CA ASN A 159 -8.13 16.87 22.18
C ASN A 159 -7.13 15.84 21.65
N PHE A 160 -6.24 16.28 20.76
CA PHE A 160 -5.13 15.47 20.26
C PHE A 160 -3.82 16.29 20.30
N PRO A 161 -2.67 15.64 20.53
CA PRO A 161 -1.38 16.31 20.47
C PRO A 161 -1.03 16.65 19.02
N LEU A 162 -0.51 17.85 18.80
CA LEU A 162 0.04 18.24 17.50
C LEU A 162 1.50 17.81 17.43
N PHE A 163 1.90 17.28 16.27
CA PHE A 163 3.27 16.86 15.96
C PHE A 163 3.77 15.64 16.77
N GLU A 164 2.84 14.88 17.36
CA GLU A 164 3.10 13.58 17.99
C GLU A 164 2.35 12.46 17.27
N GLU A 165 2.71 11.19 17.55
CA GLU A 165 2.06 10.02 16.97
C GLU A 165 0.64 9.89 17.50
N TYR A 166 -0.32 10.33 16.71
CA TYR A 166 -1.73 10.26 17.03
C TYR A 166 -2.52 9.89 15.78
N GLY A 167 -3.38 8.88 15.88
CA GLY A 167 -4.13 8.36 14.75
C GLY A 167 -3.42 7.22 14.01
N GLU A 168 -4.00 6.79 12.90
CA GLU A 168 -3.49 5.70 12.07
C GLU A 168 -2.41 6.23 11.11
N ASN A 169 -1.23 5.60 11.10
CA ASN A 169 -0.21 5.90 10.08
C ASN A 169 -0.62 5.25 8.75
N VAL A 170 -0.87 6.08 7.74
CA VAL A 170 -1.27 5.68 6.39
C VAL A 170 -0.13 5.81 5.37
N GLN A 171 1.10 6.09 5.82
CA GLN A 171 2.28 6.16 4.96
C GLN A 171 2.61 4.78 4.39
N GLU A 172 2.73 4.69 3.06
CA GLU A 172 3.23 3.49 2.38
C GLU A 172 4.33 3.87 1.38
N HIS A 173 5.47 3.17 1.43
CA HIS A 173 6.53 3.27 0.43
C HIS A 173 6.43 2.10 -0.53
N THR A 174 5.90 2.35 -1.72
CA THR A 174 5.62 1.31 -2.71
C THR A 174 6.15 1.67 -4.09
N LEU A 175 6.90 0.76 -4.70
CA LEU A 175 7.35 0.83 -6.09
C LEU A 175 6.49 -0.09 -6.95
N TYR A 176 5.96 0.44 -8.05
CA TYR A 176 5.22 -0.32 -9.06
C TYR A 176 6.03 -0.39 -10.35
N LEU A 177 6.23 -1.60 -10.87
CA LEU A 177 6.90 -1.86 -12.15
C LEU A 177 5.88 -2.46 -13.12
N ALA A 178 5.73 -1.87 -14.31
CA ALA A 178 4.82 -2.35 -15.34
C ALA A 178 5.59 -2.96 -16.52
N HIS A 179 5.16 -4.13 -17.01
CA HIS A 179 5.62 -4.64 -18.30
C HIS A 179 4.55 -5.49 -18.98
N ASN A 180 4.43 -5.37 -20.30
CA ASN A 180 3.39 -6.06 -21.07
C ASN A 180 3.63 -7.56 -21.35
N HIS A 181 4.82 -8.06 -21.03
CA HIS A 181 5.33 -9.35 -21.52
C HIS A 181 6.19 -10.03 -20.45
N VAL A 182 7.31 -9.42 -20.07
CA VAL A 182 8.34 -10.06 -19.21
C VAL A 182 7.79 -10.54 -17.86
N PHE A 183 6.82 -9.85 -17.27
CA PHE A 183 6.23 -10.26 -16.00
C PHE A 183 5.18 -11.38 -16.11
N TYR A 184 4.81 -11.82 -17.31
CA TYR A 184 3.84 -12.90 -17.50
C TYR A 184 4.46 -14.28 -17.23
N VAL A 185 4.04 -14.92 -16.14
CA VAL A 185 4.40 -16.29 -15.78
C VAL A 185 3.14 -17.09 -15.45
N LYS A 186 2.72 -17.96 -16.38
CA LYS A 186 1.49 -18.74 -16.31
C LYS A 186 1.48 -19.75 -15.17
N ARG A 187 2.57 -20.50 -14.97
CA ARG A 187 2.69 -21.54 -13.93
C ARG A 187 3.86 -21.27 -12.99
N SER A 188 5.05 -21.75 -13.35
CA SER A 188 6.29 -21.60 -12.60
C SER A 188 7.36 -20.89 -13.44
N GLY A 189 8.23 -20.15 -12.76
CA GLY A 189 9.32 -19.42 -13.38
C GLY A 189 9.92 -18.39 -12.45
N SER A 190 10.98 -17.74 -12.90
CA SER A 190 11.65 -16.67 -12.19
C SER A 190 11.71 -15.39 -13.01
N ILE A 191 11.58 -14.26 -12.31
CA ILE A 191 11.80 -12.92 -12.86
C ILE A 191 13.01 -12.34 -12.15
N ARG A 192 14.00 -11.87 -12.91
CA ARG A 192 15.20 -11.22 -12.39
C ARG A 192 15.07 -9.71 -12.58
N LEU A 193 15.17 -8.99 -11.47
CA LEU A 193 15.33 -7.54 -11.45
C LEU A 193 16.80 -7.22 -11.14
N THR A 194 17.53 -6.68 -12.11
CA THR A 194 18.91 -6.24 -11.92
C THR A 194 18.92 -4.74 -11.66
N PHE A 195 19.30 -4.34 -10.44
CA PHE A 195 19.39 -2.94 -10.04
C PHE A 195 20.80 -2.41 -10.29
N ARG A 196 20.90 -1.17 -10.78
CA ARG A 196 22.19 -0.48 -10.95
C ARG A 196 22.13 0.91 -10.35
N LYS A 197 23.16 1.29 -9.58
CA LYS A 197 23.39 2.66 -9.12
C LYS A 197 23.99 3.53 -10.23
N SER A 198 24.00 4.84 -9.99
CA SER A 198 24.70 5.79 -10.86
C SER A 198 26.15 5.36 -11.12
N ARG A 199 26.64 5.62 -12.33
CA ARG A 199 27.94 5.15 -12.84
C ARG A 199 28.08 3.62 -12.88
N ASN A 200 26.95 2.91 -13.05
CA ASN A 200 26.87 1.46 -13.25
C ASN A 200 27.44 0.62 -12.09
N ARG A 201 27.36 1.13 -10.85
CA ARG A 201 27.76 0.42 -9.64
C ARG A 201 26.65 -0.51 -9.15
N GLU A 202 27.01 -1.56 -8.43
CA GLU A 202 26.01 -2.42 -7.77
C GLU A 202 25.35 -1.69 -6.58
N PRO A 203 24.09 -2.04 -6.25
CA PRO A 203 23.45 -1.56 -5.04
C PRO A 203 24.18 -2.06 -3.78
N ASP A 204 23.86 -1.46 -2.64
CA ASP A 204 24.38 -1.97 -1.37
C ASP A 204 23.84 -3.39 -1.11
N ALA A 205 24.73 -4.31 -0.79
CA ALA A 205 24.39 -5.70 -0.50
C ALA A 205 23.42 -5.83 0.67
N ALA A 206 23.48 -4.95 1.68
CA ALA A 206 22.56 -4.94 2.80
C ALA A 206 21.14 -4.57 2.34
N VAL A 207 21.02 -3.56 1.48
CA VAL A 207 19.74 -3.09 0.94
C VAL A 207 19.10 -4.16 0.06
N LEU A 208 19.87 -4.81 -0.82
CA LEU A 208 19.34 -5.87 -1.69
C LEU A 208 18.86 -7.08 -0.88
N ARG A 209 19.59 -7.46 0.18
CA ARG A 209 19.15 -8.51 1.12
C ARG A 209 17.88 -8.10 1.88
N ALA A 210 17.76 -6.84 2.28
CA ALA A 210 16.55 -6.33 2.92
C ALA A 210 15.34 -6.35 1.96
N LEU A 211 15.53 -6.13 0.66
CA LEU A 211 14.45 -6.29 -0.34
C LEU A 211 13.99 -7.75 -0.51
N ALA A 212 14.87 -8.71 -0.24
CA ALA A 212 14.53 -10.15 -0.29
C ALA A 212 13.96 -10.68 1.03
N ASP A 213 14.09 -9.93 2.13
CA ASP A 213 13.61 -10.33 3.45
C ASP A 213 12.12 -9.96 3.64
N PRO A 214 11.21 -10.94 3.86
CA PRO A 214 9.77 -10.69 4.02
C PRO A 214 9.38 -9.78 5.18
N GLU A 215 10.22 -9.66 6.21
CA GLU A 215 9.99 -8.75 7.34
C GLU A 215 10.29 -7.29 6.94
N SER A 216 11.20 -7.10 5.98
CA SER A 216 11.68 -5.78 5.56
C SER A 216 10.96 -5.25 4.31
N ALA A 217 10.57 -6.12 3.38
CA ALA A 217 9.82 -5.78 2.18
C ALA A 217 8.90 -6.93 1.73
N SER A 218 7.83 -6.59 1.02
CA SER A 218 7.00 -7.57 0.29
C SER A 218 7.03 -7.29 -1.20
N VAL A 219 7.40 -8.32 -1.98
CA VAL A 219 7.40 -8.28 -3.44
C VAL A 219 6.26 -9.16 -3.96
N GLU A 220 5.39 -8.56 -4.76
CA GLU A 220 4.12 -9.14 -5.19
C GLU A 220 3.94 -8.94 -6.70
N TYR A 221 3.12 -9.78 -7.35
CA TYR A 221 2.75 -9.67 -8.76
C TYR A 221 1.24 -9.51 -8.92
N SER A 222 0.81 -8.93 -10.03
CA SER A 222 -0.62 -8.78 -10.34
C SER A 222 -1.27 -10.12 -10.69
N ALA A 223 -2.36 -10.43 -9.99
CA ALA A 223 -3.28 -11.54 -10.23
C ALA A 223 -4.69 -10.95 -10.41
N GLY A 224 -4.84 -10.14 -11.45
CA GLY A 224 -6.04 -9.36 -11.73
C GLY A 224 -6.03 -8.10 -10.87
N GLU A 225 -7.15 -7.76 -10.23
CA GLU A 225 -7.24 -6.58 -9.35
C GLU A 225 -6.48 -6.74 -8.02
N ARG A 226 -5.93 -7.93 -7.74
CA ARG A 226 -5.19 -8.23 -6.51
C ARG A 226 -3.71 -8.41 -6.79
N PHE A 227 -2.92 -8.26 -5.74
CA PHE A 227 -1.49 -8.52 -5.74
C PHE A 227 -1.18 -9.70 -4.84
N GLU A 228 -0.41 -10.65 -5.36
CA GLU A 228 -0.05 -11.89 -4.67
C GLU A 228 1.46 -11.94 -4.45
N PRO A 229 1.96 -12.33 -3.27
CA PRO A 229 3.39 -12.42 -3.01
C PRO A 229 4.04 -13.49 -3.88
N PHE A 230 5.29 -13.27 -4.32
CA PHE A 230 6.08 -14.33 -4.93
C PHE A 230 6.34 -15.46 -3.92
N ALA A 231 6.42 -16.72 -4.40
CA ALA A 231 6.68 -17.87 -3.54
C ALA A 231 8.03 -17.77 -2.82
N LYS A 232 9.03 -17.18 -3.49
CA LYS A 232 10.34 -16.90 -2.91
C LYS A 232 10.95 -15.67 -3.57
N VAL A 233 11.65 -14.87 -2.78
CA VAL A 233 12.48 -13.76 -3.26
C VAL A 233 13.90 -14.02 -2.79
N GLU A 234 14.86 -13.96 -3.70
CA GLU A 234 16.29 -14.15 -3.40
C GLU A 234 17.08 -12.93 -3.86
N ALA A 235 18.09 -12.54 -3.09
CA ALA A 235 19.03 -11.51 -3.47
C ALA A 235 20.37 -12.13 -3.87
N GLU A 236 20.93 -11.67 -4.98
CA GLU A 236 22.32 -11.91 -5.39
C GLU A 236 23.09 -10.57 -5.38
N PRO A 237 23.70 -10.20 -4.24
CA PRO A 237 24.37 -8.90 -4.11
C PRO A 237 25.57 -8.68 -5.03
N GLU A 238 26.24 -9.76 -5.46
CA GLU A 238 27.42 -9.68 -6.32
C GLU A 238 27.06 -9.20 -7.74
N THR A 239 25.86 -9.53 -8.20
CA THR A 239 25.34 -9.21 -9.54
C THR A 239 24.32 -8.06 -9.52
N GLY A 240 23.88 -7.64 -8.32
CA GLY A 240 22.85 -6.63 -8.12
C GLY A 240 21.44 -7.14 -8.43
N GLU A 241 21.21 -8.45 -8.34
CA GLU A 241 19.97 -9.08 -8.78
C GLU A 241 19.02 -9.43 -7.64
N LEU A 242 17.73 -9.21 -7.87
CA LEU A 242 16.64 -9.72 -7.07
C LEU A 242 15.87 -10.73 -7.92
N ILE A 243 15.84 -11.99 -7.48
CA ILE A 243 15.23 -13.11 -8.19
C ILE A 243 13.88 -13.41 -7.54
N LEU A 244 12.82 -13.29 -8.33
CA LEU A 244 11.44 -13.46 -7.92
C LEU A 244 10.91 -14.78 -8.45
N HIS A 245 10.71 -15.76 -7.59
CA HIS A 245 10.28 -17.10 -7.96
C HIS A 245 8.77 -17.24 -7.81
N LYS A 246 8.09 -17.57 -8.91
CA LYS A 246 6.68 -17.93 -8.91
C LYS A 246 6.55 -19.46 -8.85
N GLY A 247 5.78 -19.95 -7.88
CA GLY A 247 5.46 -21.37 -7.73
C GLY A 247 4.30 -21.82 -8.62
N GLU A 248 4.27 -23.12 -8.94
CA GLU A 248 3.23 -23.73 -9.80
C GLU A 248 1.82 -23.60 -9.22
N ASN A 249 1.67 -23.68 -7.89
CA ASN A 249 0.39 -23.60 -7.19
C ASN A 249 -0.09 -22.17 -6.91
N GLN A 250 0.67 -21.14 -7.32
CA GLN A 250 0.26 -19.76 -7.12
C GLN A 250 -0.67 -19.29 -8.24
N PRO A 251 -1.56 -18.31 -7.98
CA PRO A 251 -2.46 -17.72 -8.98
C PRO A 251 -1.76 -17.35 -10.29
N ALA A 252 -2.52 -17.36 -11.39
CA ALA A 252 -1.99 -16.95 -12.69
C ALA A 252 -1.63 -15.45 -12.66
N THR A 253 -0.54 -15.06 -13.32
CA THR A 253 -0.27 -13.64 -13.53
C THR A 253 -1.29 -13.09 -14.51
N GLU A 254 -1.99 -12.03 -14.10
CA GLU A 254 -3.04 -11.40 -14.88
C GLU A 254 -2.81 -9.89 -14.94
N LYS A 255 -3.26 -9.27 -16.02
CA LYS A 255 -3.14 -7.82 -16.20
C LYS A 255 -4.20 -7.10 -15.38
N CYS A 256 -3.85 -5.91 -14.91
CA CYS A 256 -4.80 -4.97 -14.34
C CYS A 256 -4.49 -3.54 -14.74
N GLU A 257 -5.48 -2.68 -14.56
CA GLU A 257 -5.35 -1.25 -14.75
C GLU A 257 -4.92 -0.61 -13.44
N LEU A 258 -3.74 0.03 -13.45
CA LEU A 258 -3.25 0.83 -12.35
C LEU A 258 -2.79 2.17 -12.93
N ASP A 259 -3.31 3.26 -12.40
CA ASP A 259 -3.00 4.63 -12.83
C ASP A 259 -3.12 4.82 -14.37
N GLY A 260 -4.23 4.34 -14.95
CA GLY A 260 -4.51 4.41 -16.38
C GLY A 260 -3.65 3.50 -17.28
N THR A 261 -2.80 2.66 -16.71
CA THR A 261 -1.93 1.74 -17.45
C THR A 261 -2.39 0.29 -17.28
N TYR A 262 -2.73 -0.39 -18.39
CA TYR A 262 -3.14 -1.79 -18.41
C TYR A 262 -1.98 -2.72 -18.76
N ALA A 263 -1.38 -3.36 -17.75
CA ALA A 263 -0.17 -4.19 -17.89
C ALA A 263 -0.11 -5.31 -16.84
N PHE A 264 0.92 -6.15 -16.91
CA PHE A 264 1.30 -6.96 -15.76
C PHE A 264 2.17 -6.11 -14.83
N TRP A 265 1.98 -6.27 -13.53
CA TRP A 265 2.62 -5.44 -12.52
C TRP A 265 3.42 -6.26 -11.53
N ILE A 266 4.54 -5.70 -11.08
CA ILE A 266 5.23 -6.08 -9.86
C ILE A 266 5.12 -4.92 -8.89
N ARG A 267 4.75 -5.21 -7.65
CA ARG A 267 4.65 -4.27 -6.55
C ARG A 267 5.69 -4.62 -5.50
N ILE A 268 6.54 -3.67 -5.13
CA ILE A 268 7.50 -3.81 -4.03
C ILE A 268 7.07 -2.83 -2.95
N ARG A 269 6.61 -3.34 -1.81
CA ARG A 269 6.22 -2.54 -0.65
C ARG A 269 7.27 -2.65 0.44
N CYS A 270 7.78 -1.52 0.90
CA CYS A 270 8.71 -1.44 2.01
C CYS A 270 7.94 -1.52 3.34
N ARG A 271 8.37 -2.41 4.23
CA ARG A 271 7.84 -2.57 5.60
C ARG A 271 8.78 -1.96 6.64
N ASN A 272 10.08 -1.96 6.36
CA ASN A 272 11.10 -1.38 7.22
C ASN A 272 11.89 -0.31 6.47
N VAL A 273 11.46 0.95 6.58
CA VAL A 273 12.09 2.08 5.89
C VAL A 273 13.52 2.32 6.35
N SER A 274 13.85 2.05 7.61
CA SER A 274 15.19 2.29 8.15
C SER A 274 16.27 1.51 7.39
N LEU A 275 15.97 0.28 6.94
CA LEU A 275 16.88 -0.56 6.15
C LEU A 275 16.89 -0.23 4.65
N LEU A 276 15.87 0.46 4.16
CA LEU A 276 15.65 0.74 2.73
C LEU A 276 15.76 2.24 2.40
N SER A 277 16.06 3.09 3.39
CA SER A 277 16.18 4.54 3.25
C SER A 277 17.28 4.98 2.28
N GLU A 278 18.34 4.17 2.17
CA GLU A 278 19.48 4.37 1.26
C GLU A 278 19.28 3.70 -0.12
N LEU A 279 18.06 3.24 -0.41
CA LEU A 279 17.73 2.61 -1.69
C LEU A 279 17.72 3.67 -2.80
N GLU A 280 18.80 3.68 -3.58
CA GLU A 280 18.94 4.49 -4.78
C GLU A 280 19.34 3.57 -5.95
N PHE A 281 18.64 3.70 -7.07
CA PHE A 281 18.97 3.03 -8.33
C PHE A 281 18.75 3.99 -9.51
N ALA A 282 19.62 3.90 -10.51
CA ALA A 282 19.57 4.67 -11.75
C ALA A 282 18.99 3.87 -12.93
N ASP A 283 19.06 2.53 -12.87
CA ASP A 283 18.55 1.62 -13.89
C ASP A 283 18.01 0.33 -13.24
N ILE A 284 16.90 -0.19 -13.79
CA ILE A 284 16.33 -1.49 -13.42
C ILE A 284 16.16 -2.28 -14.72
N ARG A 285 16.91 -3.38 -14.83
CA ARG A 285 16.75 -4.32 -15.96
C ARG A 285 15.92 -5.50 -15.52
N VAL A 286 15.08 -5.96 -16.44
CA VAL A 286 14.16 -7.05 -16.16
C VAL A 286 14.38 -8.17 -17.16
N THR A 287 14.53 -9.39 -16.64
CA THR A 287 14.51 -10.61 -17.46
C THR A 287 13.59 -11.65 -16.81
N SER A 288 13.07 -12.58 -17.61
CA SER A 288 12.23 -13.66 -17.12
C SER A 288 12.69 -14.99 -17.69
N GLN A 289 12.65 -16.04 -16.87
CA GLN A 289 12.96 -17.39 -17.26
C GLN A 289 11.85 -18.31 -16.77
N THR A 290 11.28 -19.10 -17.66
CA THR A 290 10.24 -20.07 -17.30
C THR A 290 10.76 -21.49 -17.43
N GLU A 291 10.17 -22.39 -16.65
CA GLU A 291 10.47 -23.82 -16.75
C GLU A 291 9.97 -24.40 -18.07
N ARG A 292 10.50 -25.57 -18.43
CA ARG A 292 10.06 -26.30 -19.62
C ARG A 292 8.57 -26.63 -19.47
N SER A 293 7.78 -26.16 -20.43
CA SER A 293 6.36 -26.49 -20.55
C SER A 293 6.10 -27.26 -21.83
N VAL A 294 5.07 -28.11 -21.80
CA VAL A 294 4.51 -28.70 -23.03
C VAL A 294 3.71 -27.63 -23.77
N PRO A 295 3.63 -27.69 -25.12
CA PRO A 295 2.70 -26.85 -25.88
C PRO A 295 1.27 -26.99 -25.32
N ASP A 296 0.52 -25.89 -25.27
CA ASP A 296 -0.88 -25.92 -24.84
C ASP A 296 -1.73 -26.74 -25.82
N VAL A 297 -1.44 -26.62 -27.12
CA VAL A 297 -2.11 -27.35 -28.19
C VAL A 297 -1.14 -27.62 -29.34
N THR A 298 -1.22 -28.82 -29.91
CA THR A 298 -0.55 -29.19 -31.16
C THR A 298 -1.60 -29.66 -32.16
N PHE A 299 -1.68 -29.03 -33.33
CA PHE A 299 -2.56 -29.46 -34.42
C PHE A 299 -1.74 -30.03 -35.57
N ALA A 300 -2.16 -31.15 -36.12
CA ALA A 300 -1.62 -31.71 -37.35
C ALA A 300 -2.77 -32.27 -38.19
N GLY A 301 -2.76 -32.02 -39.50
CA GLY A 301 -3.83 -32.50 -40.39
C GLY A 301 -5.24 -32.01 -40.01
N GLY A 302 -5.34 -30.84 -39.37
CA GLY A 302 -6.61 -30.27 -38.91
C GLY A 302 -7.18 -30.86 -37.61
N ILE A 303 -6.47 -31.80 -36.97
CA ILE A 303 -6.91 -32.48 -35.73
C ILE A 303 -5.94 -32.15 -34.60
N GLU A 304 -6.46 -31.96 -33.38
CA GLU A 304 -5.64 -31.79 -32.18
C GLU A 304 -4.98 -33.13 -31.81
N GLN A 305 -3.65 -33.12 -31.70
CA GLN A 305 -2.84 -34.28 -31.38
C GLN A 305 -2.47 -34.26 -29.89
N ARG A 306 -2.44 -35.44 -29.24
CA ARG A 306 -2.05 -35.59 -27.83
C ARG A 306 -1.18 -36.82 -27.63
N GLY A 307 -0.07 -36.66 -26.90
CA GLY A 307 0.84 -37.76 -26.57
C GLY A 307 1.88 -37.98 -27.65
N GLU A 308 1.66 -38.95 -28.54
CA GLU A 308 2.49 -39.15 -29.73
C GLU A 308 1.97 -38.27 -30.87
N TYR A 309 2.89 -37.56 -31.53
CA TYR A 309 2.55 -36.57 -32.55
C TYR A 309 3.00 -37.07 -33.93
N LEU A 310 2.07 -37.12 -34.88
CA LEU A 310 2.37 -37.26 -36.30
C LEU A 310 2.22 -35.87 -36.96
N PRO A 311 3.28 -35.05 -37.00
CA PRO A 311 3.18 -33.66 -37.45
C PRO A 311 2.66 -33.51 -38.89
N PHE A 312 2.85 -34.54 -39.71
CA PHE A 312 2.45 -34.57 -41.13
C PHE A 312 1.63 -35.83 -41.43
N GLY A 313 0.73 -36.20 -40.50
CA GLY A 313 -0.16 -37.34 -40.68
C GLY A 313 0.52 -38.72 -40.78
N GLU A 314 -0.29 -39.76 -41.01
CA GLU A 314 0.19 -41.13 -41.25
C GLU A 314 0.63 -41.32 -42.70
N GLN A 315 -0.18 -40.83 -43.65
CA GLN A 315 0.17 -40.79 -45.06
C GLN A 315 0.53 -39.36 -45.41
N MET A 316 1.84 -39.08 -45.44
CA MET A 316 2.34 -37.73 -45.70
C MET A 316 1.73 -37.19 -47.00
N GLY A 317 1.17 -35.99 -46.96
CA GLY A 317 0.76 -35.18 -48.10
C GLY A 317 1.84 -34.18 -48.50
N LEU A 318 1.67 -33.50 -49.64
CA LEU A 318 2.42 -32.29 -49.94
C LEU A 318 1.78 -31.12 -49.19
N TYR A 319 2.59 -30.23 -48.60
CA TYR A 319 2.14 -29.00 -47.92
C TYR A 319 1.31 -29.24 -46.65
N GLU A 320 1.54 -30.36 -45.98
CA GLU A 320 0.97 -30.58 -44.66
C GLU A 320 1.62 -29.69 -43.61
N GLU A 321 0.79 -29.25 -42.69
CA GLU A 321 1.12 -28.24 -41.69
C GLU A 321 0.91 -28.82 -40.29
N VAL A 322 1.90 -28.60 -39.43
CA VAL A 322 1.78 -28.77 -37.99
C VAL A 322 1.76 -27.40 -37.33
N TYR A 323 0.92 -27.21 -36.33
CA TYR A 323 0.83 -25.98 -35.55
C TYR A 323 1.12 -26.27 -34.09
N PHE A 324 1.99 -25.45 -33.48
CA PHE A 324 2.30 -25.52 -32.07
C PHE A 324 1.88 -24.23 -31.38
N SER A 325 1.05 -24.32 -30.35
CA SER A 325 0.58 -23.21 -29.54
C SER A 325 1.20 -23.28 -28.14
N SER A 326 1.77 -22.17 -27.67
CA SER A 326 2.14 -22.00 -26.26
C SER A 326 1.91 -20.54 -25.85
N GLU A 327 0.93 -20.30 -25.00
CA GLU A 327 0.58 -18.98 -24.48
C GLU A 327 1.73 -18.39 -23.66
N GLN A 328 2.38 -19.21 -22.82
CA GLN A 328 3.55 -18.81 -22.02
C GLN A 328 4.71 -18.36 -22.92
N ALA A 329 5.13 -19.22 -23.85
CA ALA A 329 6.31 -18.95 -24.66
C ALA A 329 6.04 -17.84 -25.70
N LEU A 330 4.92 -17.92 -26.43
CA LEU A 330 4.64 -17.03 -27.56
C LEU A 330 4.06 -15.67 -27.13
N SER A 331 3.75 -15.47 -25.84
CA SER A 331 3.41 -14.14 -25.32
C SER A 331 4.63 -13.28 -24.97
N GLN A 332 5.81 -13.91 -24.86
CA GLN A 332 7.08 -13.25 -24.58
C GLN A 332 7.72 -12.72 -25.86
N LYS A 333 7.30 -11.53 -26.30
CA LYS A 333 7.86 -10.89 -27.50
C LYS A 333 9.37 -10.68 -27.35
N ASN A 334 10.12 -11.01 -28.40
CA ASN A 334 11.59 -10.98 -28.47
C ASN A 334 12.33 -11.94 -27.52
N ALA A 335 11.63 -12.81 -26.79
CA ALA A 335 12.29 -13.83 -25.99
C ALA A 335 12.85 -14.95 -26.87
N GLN A 336 13.96 -15.54 -26.45
CA GLN A 336 14.48 -16.76 -27.07
C GLN A 336 13.64 -17.95 -26.61
N ILE A 337 13.04 -18.65 -27.56
CA ILE A 337 12.22 -19.84 -27.36
C ILE A 337 13.00 -21.05 -27.84
N THR A 338 13.06 -22.10 -27.03
CA THR A 338 13.63 -23.39 -27.40
C THR A 338 12.53 -24.45 -27.38
N LEU A 339 12.21 -24.99 -28.57
CA LEU A 339 11.37 -26.17 -28.73
C LEU A 339 12.26 -27.40 -28.68
N SER A 340 11.96 -28.33 -27.78
CA SER A 340 12.70 -29.59 -27.66
C SER A 340 11.75 -30.77 -27.82
N PHE A 341 12.11 -31.74 -28.66
CA PHE A 341 11.33 -32.95 -28.86
C PHE A 341 12.21 -34.15 -29.21
N ARG A 342 11.64 -35.34 -29.02
CA ARG A 342 12.22 -36.63 -29.41
C ARG A 342 11.38 -37.15 -30.57
N MET A 343 12.01 -37.52 -31.67
CA MET A 343 11.33 -38.01 -32.87
C MET A 343 11.80 -39.41 -33.22
N ASN A 344 10.88 -40.21 -33.74
CA ASN A 344 11.13 -41.53 -34.32
C ASN A 344 10.60 -41.57 -35.75
N PHE A 345 11.31 -42.27 -36.64
CA PHE A 345 10.90 -42.42 -38.03
C PHE A 345 10.18 -43.75 -38.24
N LEU A 346 8.94 -43.68 -38.73
CA LEU A 346 8.13 -44.85 -39.07
C LEU A 346 8.17 -45.09 -40.58
N ARG A 347 8.25 -46.35 -40.99
CA ARG A 347 8.09 -46.77 -42.39
C ARG A 347 6.70 -47.35 -42.56
N ILE A 348 5.87 -46.71 -43.38
CA ILE A 348 4.51 -47.16 -43.66
C ILE A 348 4.46 -47.62 -45.14
N PRO A 349 4.11 -48.88 -45.42
CA PRO A 349 3.92 -49.34 -46.78
C PRO A 349 2.79 -48.55 -47.46
N SER A 350 3.04 -47.99 -48.65
CA SER A 350 2.02 -47.31 -49.45
C SER A 350 1.63 -48.15 -50.66
N GLU A 351 0.34 -48.47 -50.80
CA GLU A 351 -0.20 -49.25 -51.93
C GLU A 351 -0.44 -48.41 -53.21
N THR A 352 -0.17 -47.09 -53.16
CA THR A 352 -0.82 -46.13 -54.06
C THR A 352 -0.04 -45.81 -55.35
N TYR A 353 1.22 -46.22 -55.49
CA TYR A 353 1.99 -45.99 -56.73
C TYR A 353 1.96 -47.22 -57.64
N GLY A 354 0.76 -47.55 -58.12
CA GLY A 354 0.52 -48.71 -58.98
C GLY A 354 -0.63 -48.51 -59.96
N GLN A 355 -0.88 -47.30 -60.46
CA GLN A 355 -1.84 -47.10 -61.54
C GLN A 355 -1.14 -47.08 -62.90
N ASP A 356 -1.65 -47.96 -63.78
CA ASP A 356 -1.38 -48.12 -65.21
C ASP A 356 -0.02 -48.66 -65.67
N ARG A 357 0.30 -49.89 -65.24
CA ARG A 357 1.01 -50.82 -66.15
C ARG A 357 0.01 -51.82 -66.71
N LYS A 358 -0.19 -51.79 -68.05
CA LYS A 358 -0.84 -52.87 -68.79
C LYS A 358 -0.15 -54.19 -68.46
N ARG A 359 -0.68 -54.94 -67.49
CA ARG A 359 -0.27 -56.32 -67.23
C ARG A 359 -0.83 -57.17 -68.37
N ASP A 360 0.05 -57.58 -69.27
CA ASP A 360 -0.30 -58.46 -70.40
C ASP A 360 -0.43 -59.90 -69.87
N TRP A 361 -1.62 -60.24 -69.35
CA TRP A 361 -1.89 -61.53 -68.74
C TRP A 361 -1.85 -62.65 -69.79
N LYS A 362 -0.80 -63.47 -69.78
CA LYS A 362 -0.74 -64.74 -70.52
C LYS A 362 -0.99 -65.91 -69.57
N LEU A 363 -1.65 -66.98 -70.06
CA LEU A 363 -2.08 -68.15 -69.27
C LEU A 363 -0.93 -68.88 -68.53
N ILE A 364 0.33 -68.66 -68.92
CA ILE A 364 1.52 -69.20 -68.26
C ILE A 364 2.58 -68.09 -68.19
N MET A 365 2.91 -67.64 -66.97
CA MET A 365 3.98 -66.66 -66.70
C MET A 365 5.19 -67.36 -66.07
N LYS A 366 6.41 -66.92 -66.43
CA LYS A 366 7.64 -67.35 -65.74
C LYS A 366 7.86 -66.48 -64.51
N ARG A 367 8.51 -67.02 -63.48
CA ARG A 367 8.83 -66.30 -62.23
C ARG A 367 9.69 -65.05 -62.44
N THR A 368 10.43 -64.99 -63.56
CA THR A 368 11.24 -63.84 -64.01
C THR A 368 10.41 -62.72 -64.64
N ASP A 369 9.14 -62.96 -64.98
CA ASP A 369 8.23 -61.97 -65.57
C ASP A 369 7.54 -61.10 -64.50
N PHE A 370 7.75 -61.42 -63.21
CA PHE A 370 7.40 -60.57 -62.09
C PHE A 370 8.52 -59.56 -61.85
N ILE A 371 8.34 -58.34 -62.36
CA ILE A 371 9.14 -57.19 -61.93
C ILE A 371 8.60 -56.78 -60.56
N PRO A 372 9.37 -56.88 -59.45
CA PRO A 372 8.93 -56.37 -58.17
C PRO A 372 8.68 -54.86 -58.28
N ASP A 373 7.60 -54.40 -57.65
CA ASP A 373 7.27 -52.98 -57.65
C ASP A 373 8.43 -52.20 -57.00
N PRO A 374 8.89 -51.09 -57.61
CA PRO A 374 9.94 -50.27 -57.01
C PRO A 374 9.44 -49.72 -55.66
N GLU A 375 10.19 -49.98 -54.60
CA GLU A 375 9.97 -49.39 -53.29
C GLU A 375 10.58 -47.98 -53.27
N TYR A 376 9.76 -46.96 -53.04
CA TYR A 376 10.21 -45.58 -52.87
C TYR A 376 10.11 -45.20 -51.39
N ASP A 377 11.24 -44.80 -50.81
CA ASP A 377 11.28 -44.19 -49.47
C ASP A 377 10.86 -42.71 -49.59
N ILE A 378 9.55 -42.44 -49.53
CA ILE A 378 9.03 -41.06 -49.51
C ILE A 378 9.22 -40.50 -48.10
N GLY A 379 10.12 -39.54 -47.96
CA GLY A 379 10.41 -38.83 -46.72
C GLY A 379 10.26 -37.32 -46.86
N ILE A 380 10.30 -36.64 -45.71
CA ILE A 380 10.33 -35.17 -45.66
C ILE A 380 11.75 -34.73 -45.97
N ASP A 381 11.93 -33.88 -46.98
CA ASP A 381 13.24 -33.32 -47.31
C ASP A 381 13.49 -32.04 -46.53
N GLU A 382 12.53 -31.12 -46.59
CA GLU A 382 12.62 -29.81 -45.98
C GLU A 382 11.30 -29.39 -45.33
N VAL A 383 11.41 -28.57 -44.29
CA VAL A 383 10.29 -27.86 -43.67
C VAL A 383 10.56 -26.36 -43.63
N ILE A 384 9.50 -25.57 -43.83
CA ILE A 384 9.53 -24.13 -43.60
C ILE A 384 8.82 -23.85 -42.29
N TRP A 385 9.48 -23.09 -41.41
CA TRP A 385 8.89 -22.63 -40.15
C TRP A 385 8.32 -21.23 -40.33
N GLU A 386 7.06 -21.04 -39.97
CA GLU A 386 6.35 -19.76 -40.15
C GLU A 386 5.59 -19.35 -38.88
N TYR A 387 5.26 -18.07 -38.80
CA TYR A 387 4.42 -17.48 -37.76
C TYR A 387 3.43 -16.49 -38.38
N TYR A 388 2.34 -16.21 -37.68
CA TYR A 388 1.34 -15.24 -38.11
C TYR A 388 1.59 -13.86 -37.49
N ASN A 389 1.70 -12.82 -38.30
CA ASN A 389 1.95 -11.44 -37.84
C ASN A 389 0.67 -10.59 -37.69
N GLY A 390 -0.50 -11.11 -38.06
CA GLY A 390 -1.76 -10.36 -38.09
C GLY A 390 -2.36 -10.21 -39.50
N ASN A 391 -1.53 -10.21 -40.54
CA ASN A 391 -1.91 -10.04 -41.94
C ASN A 391 -1.56 -11.26 -42.79
N ASP A 392 -0.33 -11.77 -42.64
CA ASP A 392 0.28 -12.80 -43.48
C ASP A 392 1.11 -13.80 -42.64
N TRP A 393 1.33 -14.99 -43.20
CA TRP A 393 2.30 -15.94 -42.67
C TRP A 393 3.70 -15.51 -43.09
N ARG A 394 4.59 -15.38 -42.10
CA ARG A 394 5.98 -15.01 -42.33
C ARG A 394 6.91 -16.11 -41.86
N LYS A 395 7.97 -16.30 -42.62
CA LYS A 395 9.06 -17.21 -42.24
C LYS A 395 9.68 -16.78 -40.91
N LEU A 396 9.85 -17.75 -40.02
CA LEU A 396 10.49 -17.53 -38.73
C LEU A 396 11.97 -17.20 -38.95
N PRO A 397 12.49 -16.09 -38.38
CA PRO A 397 13.88 -15.71 -38.57
C PRO A 397 14.85 -16.81 -38.14
N GLU A 398 15.93 -16.99 -38.92
CA GLU A 398 16.98 -17.99 -38.68
C GLU A 398 16.48 -19.45 -38.59
N SER A 399 15.28 -19.74 -39.09
CA SER A 399 14.74 -21.11 -39.07
C SER A 399 15.29 -22.04 -40.16
N ASP A 400 16.00 -21.48 -41.14
CA ASP A 400 16.63 -22.23 -42.25
C ASP A 400 17.59 -23.33 -41.79
N ARG A 401 18.29 -23.11 -40.67
CA ARG A 401 19.17 -24.12 -40.07
C ARG A 401 18.42 -25.37 -39.59
N TYR A 402 17.09 -25.27 -39.43
CA TYR A 402 16.21 -26.34 -39.00
C TYR A 402 15.31 -26.86 -40.14
N SER A 403 15.57 -26.50 -41.40
CA SER A 403 14.75 -26.95 -42.53
C SER A 403 14.80 -28.47 -42.71
N LYS A 404 15.95 -29.10 -42.45
CA LYS A 404 16.14 -30.55 -42.62
C LYS A 404 15.90 -31.37 -41.35
N VAL A 405 15.17 -30.81 -40.39
CA VAL A 405 15.03 -31.40 -39.06
C VAL A 405 14.24 -32.71 -39.06
N PHE A 406 13.26 -32.84 -39.95
CA PHE A 406 12.46 -34.06 -40.15
C PHE A 406 12.99 -34.97 -41.26
N ARG A 407 14.19 -34.70 -41.79
CA ARG A 407 14.79 -35.59 -42.79
C ARG A 407 15.33 -36.84 -42.12
N ALA A 408 14.80 -38.00 -42.51
CA ALA A 408 15.26 -39.28 -42.01
C ALA A 408 16.69 -39.59 -42.50
N ALA A 409 17.57 -39.97 -41.58
CA ALA A 409 18.86 -40.60 -41.90
C ALA A 409 18.72 -42.11 -41.77
N SER A 410 19.27 -42.87 -42.72
CA SER A 410 19.04 -44.31 -42.89
C SER A 410 19.45 -45.21 -41.72
N ASP A 411 20.16 -44.70 -40.73
CA ASP A 411 20.77 -45.42 -39.61
C ASP A 411 20.32 -44.95 -38.20
N GLN A 412 19.50 -43.88 -38.11
CA GLN A 412 18.99 -43.37 -36.82
C GLN A 412 17.47 -43.43 -36.76
N LEU A 413 16.96 -44.43 -36.03
CA LEU A 413 15.53 -44.60 -35.79
C LEU A 413 14.96 -43.58 -34.77
N GLU A 414 15.83 -42.96 -33.97
CA GLU A 414 15.44 -42.05 -32.90
C GLU A 414 16.41 -40.88 -32.76
N ARG A 415 15.86 -39.66 -32.66
CA ARG A 415 16.64 -38.42 -32.61
C ARG A 415 16.05 -37.43 -31.60
N LYS A 416 16.89 -36.95 -30.68
CA LYS A 416 16.56 -35.79 -29.84
C LYS A 416 16.98 -34.51 -30.57
N THR A 417 16.08 -33.54 -30.61
CA THR A 417 16.24 -32.32 -31.40
C THR A 417 15.81 -31.10 -30.61
N GLU A 418 16.52 -30.00 -30.80
CA GLU A 418 16.19 -28.70 -30.23
C GLU A 418 16.21 -27.63 -31.32
N ILE A 419 15.15 -26.82 -31.37
CA ILE A 419 14.97 -25.70 -32.30
C ILE A 419 14.91 -24.43 -31.46
N THR A 420 15.82 -23.51 -31.69
CA THR A 420 15.90 -22.24 -30.96
C THR A 420 15.66 -21.07 -31.90
N PHE A 421 14.75 -20.18 -31.52
CA PHE A 421 14.38 -19.01 -32.30
C PHE A 421 13.95 -17.86 -31.39
N ASN A 422 14.00 -16.64 -31.89
CA ASN A 422 13.48 -15.48 -31.17
C ASN A 422 12.01 -15.27 -31.51
N CYS A 423 11.17 -15.09 -30.49
CA CYS A 423 9.75 -14.81 -30.63
C CYS A 423 9.56 -13.46 -31.35
N PRO A 424 8.93 -13.41 -32.54
CA PRO A 424 8.77 -12.16 -33.27
C PRO A 424 7.93 -11.13 -32.50
N GLY A 425 8.34 -9.86 -32.55
CA GLY A 425 7.65 -8.76 -31.86
C GLY A 425 6.25 -8.45 -32.44
N ASP A 426 5.99 -8.82 -33.68
CA ASP A 426 4.70 -8.65 -34.38
C ASP A 426 3.82 -9.90 -34.34
N LEU A 427 4.21 -10.96 -33.62
CA LEU A 427 3.45 -12.21 -33.54
C LEU A 427 2.05 -11.98 -32.95
N THR A 428 1.04 -12.42 -33.70
CA THR A 428 -0.38 -12.15 -33.42
C THR A 428 -1.19 -13.45 -33.43
N PRO A 429 -2.26 -13.58 -32.62
CA PRO A 429 -3.10 -14.77 -32.64
C PRO A 429 -3.84 -14.97 -33.98
N VAL A 430 -3.95 -16.22 -34.44
CA VAL A 430 -4.70 -16.66 -35.62
C VAL A 430 -5.71 -17.75 -35.23
N LEU A 431 -6.77 -17.92 -36.01
CA LEU A 431 -7.78 -18.95 -35.77
C LEU A 431 -7.24 -20.32 -36.22
N VAL A 432 -7.02 -21.23 -35.27
CA VAL A 432 -6.63 -22.62 -35.53
C VAL A 432 -7.53 -23.53 -34.71
N GLY A 433 -8.15 -24.53 -35.35
CA GLY A 433 -9.05 -25.47 -34.66
C GLY A 433 -10.23 -24.79 -33.93
N GLY A 434 -10.72 -23.66 -34.44
CA GLY A 434 -11.87 -22.93 -33.88
C GLY A 434 -11.55 -21.99 -32.71
N SER A 435 -10.29 -21.86 -32.28
CA SER A 435 -9.86 -20.91 -31.25
C SER A 435 -8.77 -19.95 -31.76
N ARG A 436 -8.81 -18.68 -31.36
CA ARG A 436 -7.73 -17.73 -31.67
C ARG A 436 -6.54 -17.97 -30.75
N ARG A 437 -5.39 -18.35 -31.31
CA ARG A 437 -4.17 -18.69 -30.56
C ARG A 437 -2.93 -18.18 -31.28
N LYS A 438 -1.89 -17.92 -30.51
CA LYS A 438 -0.55 -17.68 -31.05
C LYS A 438 0.08 -19.01 -31.40
N VAL A 439 0.57 -19.15 -32.63
CA VAL A 439 1.14 -20.39 -33.13
C VAL A 439 2.37 -20.11 -33.99
N TYR A 440 3.27 -21.08 -34.03
CA TYR A 440 4.19 -21.25 -35.16
C TYR A 440 3.84 -22.55 -35.87
N THR A 441 4.13 -22.62 -37.17
CA THR A 441 3.83 -23.76 -38.02
C THR A 441 5.08 -24.28 -38.71
N GLY A 442 5.12 -25.60 -38.93
CA GLY A 442 6.09 -26.25 -39.82
C GLY A 442 5.35 -26.83 -41.02
N LYS A 443 5.78 -26.48 -42.24
CA LYS A 443 5.18 -26.93 -43.50
C LYS A 443 6.13 -27.83 -44.28
N ASN A 444 5.70 -29.04 -44.65
CA ASN A 444 6.58 -30.02 -45.31
C ASN A 444 6.71 -29.86 -46.83
N PHE A 445 7.90 -30.25 -47.32
CA PHE A 445 8.23 -30.47 -48.72
C PHE A 445 8.82 -31.88 -48.84
N LYS A 446 8.34 -32.64 -49.82
CA LYS A 446 8.79 -34.01 -50.07
C LYS A 446 9.89 -34.01 -51.12
N ASN A 447 10.77 -35.02 -51.04
CA ASN A 447 11.55 -35.46 -52.19
C ASN A 447 10.75 -36.54 -52.94
N GLU A 448 10.67 -36.45 -54.26
CA GLU A 448 10.08 -37.50 -55.12
C GLU A 448 11.05 -38.66 -55.33
#